data_AF-A0A7Y4II42-F1
#
_entry.id   AF-A0A7Y4II42-F1
#
_cell.length_a   1.000
_cell.length_b   1.000
_cell.length_c   1.000
_cell.angle_alpha   90.00
_cell.angle_beta   90.00
_cell.angle_gamma   90.00
#
_symmetry.space_group_name_H-M   'P 1'
#
loop_
_entity.id
_entity.type
_entity.pdbx_description
1 polymer ?
#
loop_
_entity_poly.entity_id
_entity_poly.type
_entity_poly.pdbx_seq_one_letter_code
_entity_poly.pdbx_strand_id
1 'polypeptide(L)'
;MRARLNARAGTCLLAMVLGVWSGGAWAEAPGARTVVTLAFDDGVEEQRQVLDMLSASGLKATFFIISGRVGQKGYLNLDDLRRMAAAGHDIGGHTLQHMDLVSLTRKNQRREICEDRLRLLSWGFSPTALAFPFGSNDVEVNQTAAACGYNAARDVRGLVDTCGSCPTAETIPPRNPYEIRTASTVTRHDRLEQMQAWVTTAEAAGGGWVIVVFHLVDPNCTGRTYCVKPDVLREFMGWLSQRAPMGTEVRTMQDILGGATRPAVHPVPLPPTATLKNPSLEDDENGDGVPDCWQLGPVHGGAVRAERSTEAHSGAWSYRLERVEASGGAASLQVLRDDGTCAPAVTPGSGSRVSVWYRASTPLHLEAAVKGADGTWKVWNRGPSLPPTETWTEASWELPIALPADAFELSVGVALEGVGWALVDDFGLADATAPAARLVLDAPAGGEDFVVGQDVEVKWSTLGEVRTLDVAYSTETSASWVPIATSVENTGHLIWRVPDAPSREALLRVASAEDETVSGISAPFRILPGAPQPGIVETPPEGARGDGQVNGESGGCGGCAGTGTGQLFLAVAGGLIALSRSRARRRQRKE
;
A
#
# COMPACT_ATOMS: atom_id res chain seq x y z
N MET A 1 39.70 -88.21 -8.78
CA MET A 1 40.08 -88.24 -10.21
C MET A 1 40.24 -86.79 -10.66
N ARG A 2 41.34 -86.22 -11.15
CA ARG A 2 42.69 -86.60 -11.63
C ARG A 2 43.61 -85.45 -11.14
N ALA A 3 44.71 -85.71 -10.41
CA ALA A 3 46.10 -85.69 -10.90
C ALA A 3 46.58 -84.27 -11.34
N ARG A 4 47.73 -83.71 -10.94
CA ARG A 4 49.00 -84.29 -10.46
C ARG A 4 50.04 -83.16 -10.18
N LEU A 5 51.02 -83.47 -9.31
CA LEU A 5 52.47 -83.13 -9.33
C LEU A 5 52.91 -81.68 -8.99
N ASN A 6 53.58 -81.48 -7.84
CA ASN A 6 55.05 -81.44 -7.60
C ASN A 6 55.63 -80.01 -7.73
N ALA A 7 56.60 -79.50 -6.97
CA ALA A 7 57.36 -79.95 -5.81
C ALA A 7 58.20 -78.76 -5.28
N ARG A 8 58.70 -78.91 -4.04
CA ARG A 8 59.93 -78.34 -3.44
C ARG A 8 59.97 -76.87 -2.97
N ALA A 9 59.89 -76.79 -1.64
CA ALA A 9 60.70 -76.03 -0.67
C ALA A 9 61.78 -75.05 -1.17
N GLY A 10 61.76 -73.86 -0.58
CA GLY A 10 62.88 -72.91 -0.57
C GLY A 10 62.64 -71.80 0.46
N THR A 11 63.39 -71.85 1.55
CA THR A 11 63.45 -70.88 2.65
C THR A 11 63.77 -69.48 2.14
N CYS A 12 62.96 -68.47 2.47
CA CYS A 12 63.20 -67.07 2.08
C CYS A 12 63.63 -66.25 3.30
N LEU A 13 64.89 -65.81 3.31
CA LEU A 13 65.46 -64.87 4.26
C LEU A 13 66.08 -63.70 3.48
N LEU A 14 65.59 -62.50 3.81
CA LEU A 14 66.00 -61.12 3.51
C LEU A 14 66.95 -60.82 2.34
N ALA A 15 66.49 -59.95 1.45
CA ALA A 15 67.31 -58.91 0.82
C ALA A 15 66.51 -57.60 0.78
N MET A 16 67.04 -56.55 1.42
CA MET A 16 66.54 -55.17 1.29
C MET A 16 66.74 -54.69 -0.15
N VAL A 17 65.68 -54.24 -0.79
CA VAL A 17 65.73 -53.45 -2.02
C VAL A 17 65.13 -52.08 -1.72
N LEU A 18 65.96 -51.05 -1.87
CA LEU A 18 65.59 -49.64 -1.86
C LEU A 18 64.58 -49.38 -3.00
N GLY A 19 63.30 -49.31 -2.66
CA GLY A 19 62.25 -48.84 -3.55
C GLY A 19 62.15 -47.33 -3.49
N VAL A 20 62.62 -46.65 -4.53
CA VAL A 20 62.32 -45.24 -4.81
C VAL A 20 60.80 -45.10 -4.88
N TRP A 21 60.21 -44.51 -3.84
CA TRP A 21 58.84 -44.00 -3.91
C TRP A 21 58.89 -42.73 -4.75
N SER A 22 58.61 -42.87 -6.04
CA SER A 22 58.16 -41.75 -6.86
C SER A 22 56.88 -41.23 -6.21
N GLY A 23 56.99 -40.05 -5.58
CA GLY A 23 55.88 -39.34 -4.99
C GLY A 23 54.76 -39.24 -6.00
N GLY A 24 53.66 -39.96 -5.73
CA GLY A 24 52.40 -39.67 -6.38
C GLY A 24 52.09 -38.20 -6.08
N ALA A 25 52.01 -37.41 -7.14
CA ALA A 25 51.41 -36.09 -7.06
C ALA A 25 50.04 -36.28 -6.38
N TRP A 26 49.92 -35.76 -5.16
CA TRP A 26 48.61 -35.53 -4.59
C TRP A 26 47.89 -34.68 -5.62
N ALA A 27 46.79 -35.20 -6.16
CA ALA A 27 45.91 -34.39 -6.97
C ALA A 27 45.51 -33.21 -6.08
N GLU A 28 46.01 -32.03 -6.41
CA GLU A 28 45.70 -30.80 -5.72
C GLU A 28 44.17 -30.69 -5.74
N ALA A 29 43.55 -30.55 -4.55
CA ALA A 29 42.14 -30.23 -4.49
C ALA A 29 41.89 -29.02 -5.41
N PRO A 30 40.77 -28.96 -6.17
CA PRO A 30 40.48 -27.79 -7.00
C PRO A 30 40.66 -26.55 -6.13
N GLY A 31 41.55 -25.65 -6.53
CA GLY A 31 41.83 -24.43 -5.79
C GLY A 31 40.52 -23.77 -5.38
N ALA A 32 40.43 -23.36 -4.12
CA ALA A 32 39.28 -22.66 -3.57
C ALA A 32 38.81 -21.55 -4.52
N ARG A 33 37.64 -21.73 -5.12
CA ARG A 33 37.08 -20.81 -6.12
C ARG A 33 36.49 -19.59 -5.44
N THR A 34 36.94 -18.40 -5.83
CA THR A 34 36.32 -17.13 -5.43
C THR A 34 35.48 -16.61 -6.60
N VAL A 35 34.25 -16.20 -6.31
CA VAL A 35 33.39 -15.55 -7.30
C VAL A 35 33.09 -14.14 -6.80
N VAL A 36 33.21 -13.15 -7.69
CA VAL A 36 32.91 -11.75 -7.41
C VAL A 36 31.71 -11.32 -8.23
N THR A 37 30.75 -10.65 -7.61
CA THR A 37 29.68 -9.96 -8.32
C THR A 37 29.78 -8.46 -8.08
N LEU A 38 29.77 -7.71 -9.18
CA LEU A 38 29.66 -6.26 -9.16
C LEU A 38 28.17 -5.91 -9.20
N ALA A 39 27.64 -5.37 -8.10
CA ALA A 39 26.24 -4.98 -7.96
C ALA A 39 26.11 -3.45 -7.95
N PHE A 40 25.26 -2.91 -8.82
CA PHE A 40 25.00 -1.47 -8.93
C PHE A 40 23.54 -1.19 -8.59
N ASP A 41 23.29 -0.37 -7.58
CA ASP A 41 21.96 -0.11 -7.04
C ASP A 41 21.36 1.20 -7.53
N ASP A 42 20.08 1.44 -7.27
CA ASP A 42 19.32 2.67 -7.55
C ASP A 42 19.00 2.96 -9.02
N GLY A 43 19.83 2.52 -9.97
CA GLY A 43 19.64 2.84 -11.38
C GLY A 43 19.77 4.33 -11.69
N VAL A 44 20.69 5.03 -11.02
CA VAL A 44 20.99 6.46 -11.26
C VAL A 44 21.66 6.70 -12.61
N GLU A 45 21.46 7.88 -13.19
CA GLU A 45 21.92 8.19 -14.55
C GLU A 45 23.44 8.06 -14.74
N GLU A 46 24.23 8.33 -13.70
CA GLU A 46 25.68 8.26 -13.73
C GLU A 46 26.16 6.83 -14.03
N GLN A 47 25.37 5.79 -13.75
CA GLN A 47 25.72 4.40 -14.04
C GLN A 47 25.76 4.08 -15.54
N ARG A 48 25.23 4.95 -16.40
CA ARG A 48 25.33 4.79 -17.85
C ARG A 48 26.79 4.64 -18.31
N GLN A 49 27.71 5.36 -17.67
CA GLN A 49 29.14 5.31 -18.00
C GLN A 49 29.82 3.97 -17.63
N VAL A 50 29.21 3.20 -16.72
CA VAL A 50 29.78 1.94 -16.21
C VAL A 50 29.77 0.86 -17.30
N LEU A 51 28.83 0.93 -18.24
CA LEU A 51 28.72 -0.03 -19.34
C LEU A 51 30.01 -0.09 -20.18
N ASP A 52 30.62 1.06 -20.47
CA ASP A 52 31.88 1.14 -21.22
C ASP A 52 33.05 0.55 -20.41
N MET A 53 33.07 0.78 -19.09
CA MET A 53 34.10 0.26 -18.19
C MET A 53 34.05 -1.26 -18.07
N LEU A 54 32.84 -1.81 -17.94
CA LEU A 54 32.60 -3.26 -17.90
C LEU A 54 33.00 -3.92 -19.23
N SER A 55 32.61 -3.31 -20.34
CA SER A 55 32.96 -3.79 -21.69
C SER A 55 34.47 -3.80 -21.92
N ALA A 56 35.18 -2.72 -21.54
CA ALA A 56 36.63 -2.64 -21.66
C ALA A 56 37.37 -3.69 -20.80
N SER A 57 36.77 -4.11 -19.69
CA SER A 57 37.35 -5.09 -18.77
C SER A 57 36.89 -6.53 -19.06
N GLY A 58 35.96 -6.73 -20.01
CA GLY A 58 35.35 -8.03 -20.29
C GLY A 58 34.50 -8.59 -19.14
N LEU A 59 34.08 -7.73 -18.20
CA LEU A 59 33.35 -8.15 -16.99
C LEU A 59 31.84 -7.96 -17.15
N LYS A 60 31.08 -8.74 -16.37
CA LYS A 60 29.62 -8.60 -16.24
C LYS A 60 29.26 -8.14 -14.83
N ALA A 61 28.04 -7.63 -14.69
CA ALA A 61 27.54 -7.00 -13.48
C ALA A 61 26.02 -7.22 -13.38
N THR A 62 25.47 -6.96 -12.20
CA THR A 62 24.04 -6.96 -11.93
C THR A 62 23.60 -5.55 -11.54
N PHE A 63 22.62 -4.99 -12.23
CA PHE A 63 22.05 -3.68 -11.95
C PHE A 63 20.69 -3.85 -11.27
N PHE A 64 20.51 -3.28 -10.08
CA PHE A 64 19.29 -3.30 -9.30
C PHE A 64 18.53 -1.99 -9.47
N ILE A 65 17.36 -2.06 -10.09
CA ILE A 65 16.67 -0.88 -10.62
C ILE A 65 15.44 -0.57 -9.79
N ILE A 66 15.30 0.70 -9.38
CA ILE A 66 14.07 1.24 -8.80
C ILE A 66 13.11 1.53 -9.97
N SER A 67 12.24 0.58 -10.31
CA SER A 67 11.46 0.67 -11.56
C SER A 67 10.57 1.92 -11.63
N GLY A 68 10.05 2.42 -10.50
CA GLY A 68 9.24 3.63 -10.44
C GLY A 68 10.00 4.91 -10.80
N ARG A 69 11.33 4.90 -10.74
CA ARG A 69 12.19 6.06 -11.06
C ARG A 69 12.76 6.04 -12.47
N VAL A 70 12.64 4.93 -13.20
CA VAL A 70 13.15 4.81 -14.58
C VAL A 70 12.53 5.89 -15.49
N GLY A 71 13.38 6.65 -16.17
CA GLY A 71 13.00 7.75 -17.05
C GLY A 71 12.76 9.09 -16.35
N GLN A 72 12.81 9.15 -15.01
CA GLN A 72 12.83 10.41 -14.28
C GLN A 72 14.21 11.08 -14.38
N LYS A 73 14.25 12.40 -14.16
CA LYS A 73 15.51 13.15 -14.12
C LYS A 73 16.45 12.59 -13.06
N GLY A 74 17.71 12.33 -13.42
CA GLY A 74 18.71 11.74 -12.52
C GLY A 74 18.74 10.21 -12.51
N TYR A 75 17.88 9.54 -13.29
CA TYR A 75 17.80 8.08 -13.35
C TYR A 75 17.97 7.57 -14.79
N LEU A 76 18.39 6.31 -14.91
CA LEU A 76 18.47 5.62 -16.19
C LEU A 76 17.10 5.56 -16.86
N ASN A 77 17.08 5.59 -18.20
CA ASN A 77 15.86 5.37 -18.97
C ASN A 77 15.82 3.94 -19.52
N LEU A 78 14.69 3.57 -20.12
CA LEU A 78 14.49 2.19 -20.58
C LEU A 78 15.49 1.77 -21.67
N ASP A 79 15.97 2.69 -22.51
CA ASP A 79 16.96 2.38 -23.53
C ASP A 79 18.35 2.11 -22.95
N ASP A 80 18.70 2.75 -21.82
CA ASP A 80 19.90 2.37 -21.05
C ASP A 80 19.83 0.94 -20.56
N LEU A 81 18.72 0.58 -19.91
CA LEU A 81 18.52 -0.74 -19.34
C LEU A 81 18.52 -1.83 -20.42
N ARG A 82 17.91 -1.55 -21.58
CA ARG A 82 17.97 -2.44 -22.75
C ARG A 82 19.40 -2.62 -23.27
N ARG A 83 20.21 -1.55 -23.33
CA ARG A 83 21.63 -1.66 -23.71
C ARG A 83 22.42 -2.49 -22.71
N MET A 84 22.20 -2.28 -21.41
CA MET A 84 22.85 -3.06 -20.35
C MET A 84 22.47 -4.54 -20.44
N ALA A 85 21.19 -4.86 -20.58
CA ALA A 85 20.71 -6.23 -20.74
C ALA A 85 21.24 -6.89 -22.03
N ALA A 86 21.23 -6.16 -23.16
CA ALA A 86 21.77 -6.65 -24.43
C ALA A 86 23.29 -6.90 -24.38
N ALA A 87 24.02 -6.15 -23.54
CA ALA A 87 25.42 -6.41 -23.25
C ALA A 87 25.65 -7.59 -22.29
N GLY A 88 24.60 -8.28 -21.84
CA GLY A 88 24.68 -9.47 -20.97
C GLY A 88 24.85 -9.16 -19.49
N HIS A 89 24.43 -7.97 -19.05
CA HIS A 89 24.30 -7.64 -17.62
C HIS A 89 22.93 -8.05 -17.11
N ASP A 90 22.83 -8.42 -15.84
CA ASP A 90 21.54 -8.70 -15.23
C ASP A 90 20.82 -7.40 -14.87
N ILE A 91 19.50 -7.41 -15.03
CA ILE A 91 18.59 -6.40 -14.47
C ILE A 91 17.77 -7.05 -13.36
N GLY A 92 18.06 -6.67 -12.11
CA GLY A 92 17.34 -7.07 -10.90
C GLY A 92 16.45 -5.94 -10.37
N GLY A 93 15.59 -6.26 -9.40
CA GLY A 93 14.69 -5.28 -8.79
C GLY A 93 15.28 -4.57 -7.59
N HIS A 94 14.86 -3.32 -7.37
CA HIS A 94 15.18 -2.54 -6.18
C HIS A 94 13.95 -1.84 -5.57
N THR A 95 12.81 -2.51 -5.69
CA THR A 95 11.47 -2.03 -5.33
C THR A 95 10.99 -0.85 -6.16
N LEU A 96 9.69 -0.56 -6.03
CA LEU A 96 9.02 0.43 -6.88
C LEU A 96 9.52 1.84 -6.58
N GLN A 97 9.63 2.22 -5.30
CA GLN A 97 9.93 3.60 -4.89
C GLN A 97 11.14 3.71 -3.94
N HIS A 98 11.80 2.59 -3.64
CA HIS A 98 12.94 2.53 -2.70
C HIS A 98 12.54 2.87 -1.25
N MET A 99 11.42 2.29 -0.80
CA MET A 99 10.91 2.47 0.57
C MET A 99 11.59 1.51 1.55
N ASP A 100 11.65 1.89 2.83
CA ASP A 100 12.10 0.99 3.90
C ASP A 100 11.03 -0.07 4.19
N LEU A 101 11.23 -1.27 3.66
CA LEU A 101 10.23 -2.33 3.66
C LEU A 101 9.79 -2.78 5.06
N VAL A 102 10.68 -2.76 6.05
CA VAL A 102 10.36 -3.17 7.43
C VAL A 102 9.43 -2.16 8.11
N SER A 103 9.44 -0.90 7.68
CA SER A 103 8.54 0.15 8.19
C SER A 103 7.12 0.08 7.60
N LEU A 104 6.92 -0.68 6.51
CA LEU A 104 5.68 -0.72 5.77
C LEU A 104 4.73 -1.81 6.29
N THR A 105 3.43 -1.61 6.04
CA THR A 105 2.46 -2.69 6.16
C THR A 105 2.74 -3.78 5.12
N ARG A 106 2.34 -5.02 5.40
CA ARG A 106 2.46 -6.15 4.47
C ARG A 106 1.89 -5.87 3.08
N LYS A 107 0.78 -5.12 3.02
CA LYS A 107 0.16 -4.68 1.75
C LYS A 107 1.13 -3.81 0.95
N ASN A 108 1.71 -2.81 1.61
CA ASN A 108 2.63 -1.86 0.97
C ASN A 108 3.98 -2.52 0.63
N GLN A 109 4.47 -3.47 1.44
CA GLN A 109 5.62 -4.31 1.10
C GLN A 109 5.36 -5.11 -0.19
N ARG A 110 4.19 -5.76 -0.30
CA ARG A 110 3.81 -6.50 -1.51
C ARG A 110 3.74 -5.61 -2.73
N ARG A 111 3.15 -4.41 -2.60
CA ARG A 111 3.13 -3.40 -3.67
C ARG A 111 4.54 -3.06 -4.13
N GLU A 112 5.39 -2.60 -3.21
CA GLU A 112 6.78 -2.21 -3.50
C GLU A 112 7.56 -3.31 -4.23
N ILE A 113 7.38 -4.58 -3.85
CA ILE A 113 8.17 -5.68 -4.39
C ILE A 113 7.56 -6.28 -5.66
N CYS A 114 6.25 -6.56 -5.66
CA CYS A 114 5.58 -7.24 -6.77
C CYS A 114 5.43 -6.31 -7.99
N GLU A 115 5.01 -5.05 -7.80
CA GLU A 115 4.82 -4.11 -8.90
C GLU A 115 6.15 -3.77 -9.57
N ASP A 116 7.22 -3.63 -8.77
CA ASP A 116 8.57 -3.47 -9.30
C ASP A 116 8.96 -4.60 -10.25
N ARG A 117 8.78 -5.84 -9.80
CA ARG A 117 9.09 -7.01 -10.60
C ARG A 117 8.25 -7.10 -11.86
N LEU A 118 6.95 -6.80 -11.77
CA LEU A 118 6.03 -6.81 -12.91
C LEU A 118 6.43 -5.78 -13.96
N ARG A 119 6.82 -4.59 -13.54
CA ARG A 119 7.28 -3.53 -14.43
C ARG A 119 8.58 -3.91 -15.16
N LEU A 120 9.51 -4.54 -14.45
CA LEU A 120 10.72 -5.08 -15.08
C LEU A 120 10.41 -6.21 -16.08
N LEU A 121 9.47 -7.11 -15.75
CA LEU A 121 9.02 -8.16 -16.66
C LEU A 121 8.31 -7.60 -17.90
N SER A 122 7.44 -6.58 -17.75
CA SER A 122 6.71 -5.98 -18.87
C SER A 122 7.63 -5.25 -19.86
N TRP A 123 8.79 -4.80 -19.38
CA TRP A 123 9.86 -4.25 -20.22
C TRP A 123 10.70 -5.29 -20.95
N GLY A 124 10.43 -6.59 -20.72
CA GLY A 124 11.13 -7.71 -21.33
C GLY A 124 12.38 -8.14 -20.58
N PHE A 125 12.61 -7.66 -19.35
CA PHE A 125 13.70 -8.14 -18.52
C PHE A 125 13.35 -9.44 -17.79
N SER A 126 14.37 -10.07 -17.22
CA SER A 126 14.26 -11.36 -16.55
C SER A 126 14.68 -11.26 -15.07
N PRO A 127 13.98 -10.46 -14.24
CA PRO A 127 14.39 -10.19 -12.86
C PRO A 127 14.26 -11.43 -11.97
N THR A 128 15.40 -11.95 -11.53
CA THR A 128 15.50 -13.11 -10.64
C THR A 128 15.97 -12.75 -9.24
N ALA A 129 16.72 -11.66 -9.09
CA ALA A 129 17.22 -11.19 -7.80
C ALA A 129 16.63 -9.82 -7.43
N LEU A 130 16.41 -9.63 -6.12
CA LEU A 130 16.00 -8.38 -5.49
C LEU A 130 17.12 -7.83 -4.60
N ALA A 131 17.29 -6.53 -4.63
CA ALA A 131 18.06 -5.77 -3.66
C ALA A 131 17.12 -5.13 -2.64
N PHE A 132 17.29 -5.40 -1.35
CA PHE A 132 16.49 -4.70 -0.34
C PHE A 132 16.98 -3.26 -0.14
N PRO A 133 16.11 -2.24 -0.29
CA PRO A 133 16.44 -0.86 0.03
C PRO A 133 17.02 -0.76 1.44
N PHE A 134 18.12 -0.02 1.59
CA PHE A 134 18.84 0.16 2.86
C PHE A 134 19.38 -1.13 3.51
N GLY A 135 19.28 -2.29 2.84
CA GLY A 135 19.47 -3.61 3.47
C GLY A 135 18.41 -3.94 4.54
N SER A 136 17.30 -3.21 4.58
CA SER A 136 16.27 -3.36 5.60
C SER A 136 15.33 -4.50 5.23
N ASN A 137 15.44 -5.61 5.96
CA ASN A 137 14.59 -6.79 5.78
C ASN A 137 14.35 -7.53 7.10
N ASP A 138 13.27 -8.30 7.13
CA ASP A 138 12.95 -9.27 8.16
C ASP A 138 12.32 -10.53 7.52
N VAL A 139 11.88 -11.47 8.35
CA VAL A 139 11.27 -12.72 7.88
C VAL A 139 10.04 -12.47 7.01
N GLU A 140 9.24 -11.44 7.29
CA GLU A 140 8.01 -11.14 6.54
C GLU A 140 8.33 -10.53 5.17
N VAL A 141 9.30 -9.60 5.12
CA VAL A 141 9.82 -9.02 3.88
C VAL A 141 10.42 -10.11 2.99
N ASN A 142 11.20 -11.03 3.57
CA ASN A 142 11.84 -12.14 2.86
C ASN A 142 10.80 -13.10 2.26
N GLN A 143 9.75 -13.42 3.02
CA GLN A 143 8.61 -14.20 2.51
C GLN A 143 7.86 -13.47 1.40
N THR A 144 7.74 -12.15 1.50
CA THR A 144 7.09 -11.32 0.47
C THR A 144 7.88 -11.30 -0.83
N ALA A 145 9.21 -11.17 -0.77
CA ALA A 145 10.09 -11.28 -1.93
C ALA A 145 9.93 -12.63 -2.65
N ALA A 146 9.90 -13.72 -1.89
CA ALA A 146 9.66 -15.06 -2.43
C ALA A 146 8.28 -15.17 -3.10
N ALA A 147 7.24 -14.65 -2.43
CA ALA A 147 5.86 -14.68 -2.91
C ALA A 147 5.64 -13.83 -4.16
N CYS A 148 6.38 -12.74 -4.35
CA CYS A 148 6.36 -11.92 -5.57
C CYS A 148 7.15 -12.55 -6.74
N GLY A 149 7.81 -13.69 -6.50
CA GLY A 149 8.45 -14.47 -7.56
C GLY A 149 9.93 -14.15 -7.79
N TYR A 150 10.60 -13.41 -6.90
CA TYR A 150 12.06 -13.37 -6.91
C TYR A 150 12.63 -14.73 -6.50
N ASN A 151 13.75 -15.14 -7.11
CA ASN A 151 14.48 -16.36 -6.76
C ASN A 151 15.35 -16.15 -5.52
N ALA A 152 15.83 -14.92 -5.35
CA ALA A 152 16.75 -14.54 -4.30
C ALA A 152 16.63 -13.05 -3.97
N ALA A 153 17.10 -12.67 -2.79
CA ALA A 153 17.25 -11.30 -2.37
C ALA A 153 18.54 -11.10 -1.55
N ARG A 154 19.14 -9.92 -1.67
CA ARG A 154 20.43 -9.59 -1.04
C ARG A 154 20.34 -8.37 -0.13
N ASP A 155 21.16 -8.38 0.92
CA ASP A 155 21.37 -7.29 1.88
C ASP A 155 22.47 -6.31 1.38
N VAL A 156 22.93 -5.37 2.20
CA VAL A 156 24.07 -4.45 1.93
C VAL A 156 25.27 -4.70 2.86
N ARG A 157 25.26 -5.83 3.57
CA ARG A 157 26.26 -6.20 4.58
C ARG A 157 26.25 -7.69 4.89
N GLY A 158 27.06 -8.12 5.86
CA GLY A 158 27.06 -9.46 6.45
C GLY A 158 28.34 -10.27 6.21
N LEU A 159 29.35 -9.68 5.56
CA LEU A 159 30.70 -10.23 5.49
C LEU A 159 31.64 -9.59 6.54
N VAL A 160 32.83 -10.17 6.74
CA VAL A 160 33.77 -9.88 7.84
C VAL A 160 34.10 -8.39 8.01
N ASP A 161 34.07 -7.63 6.92
CA ASP A 161 34.32 -6.19 6.91
C ASP A 161 33.19 -5.37 7.57
N THR A 162 32.01 -5.97 7.71
CA THR A 162 30.83 -5.37 8.36
C THR A 162 30.61 -5.86 9.79
N CYS A 163 31.18 -7.02 10.17
CA CYS A 163 31.16 -7.51 11.54
C CYS A 163 32.37 -8.41 11.83
N GLY A 164 33.05 -8.19 12.95
CA GLY A 164 34.34 -8.85 13.23
C GLY A 164 34.32 -10.38 13.36
N SER A 165 33.14 -10.99 13.43
CA SER A 165 32.93 -12.45 13.43
C SER A 165 32.16 -12.96 12.20
N CYS A 166 31.87 -12.09 11.23
CA CYS A 166 31.17 -12.47 10.01
C CYS A 166 32.10 -13.30 9.10
N PRO A 167 31.55 -14.19 8.27
CA PRO A 167 32.32 -14.91 7.25
C PRO A 167 32.97 -13.96 6.25
N THR A 168 34.10 -14.38 5.68
CA THR A 168 34.86 -13.60 4.68
C THR A 168 34.19 -13.59 3.32
N ALA A 169 33.32 -14.57 3.03
CA ALA A 169 32.55 -14.69 1.81
C ALA A 169 31.17 -15.33 2.08
N GLU A 170 30.22 -15.10 1.18
CA GLU A 170 28.98 -15.85 1.10
C GLU A 170 29.24 -17.23 0.47
N THR A 171 28.38 -18.19 0.80
CA THR A 171 28.41 -19.54 0.24
C THR A 171 27.82 -19.60 -1.16
N ILE A 172 28.26 -20.57 -1.96
CA ILE A 172 27.66 -20.90 -3.26
C ILE A 172 27.25 -22.38 -3.19
N PRO A 173 25.94 -22.71 -3.24
CA PRO A 173 24.80 -21.77 -3.20
C PRO A 173 24.69 -21.04 -1.85
N PRO A 174 23.98 -19.89 -1.78
CA PRO A 174 23.79 -19.14 -0.54
C PRO A 174 23.09 -19.96 0.54
N ARG A 175 23.45 -19.73 1.81
CA ARG A 175 22.79 -20.39 2.96
C ARG A 175 21.31 -20.05 3.03
N ASN A 176 20.97 -18.79 2.80
CA ASN A 176 19.61 -18.30 2.69
C ASN A 176 19.52 -17.45 1.41
N PRO A 177 18.76 -17.89 0.39
CA PRO A 177 18.67 -17.15 -0.86
C PRO A 177 18.00 -15.78 -0.72
N TYR A 178 17.30 -15.49 0.38
CA TYR A 178 16.69 -14.17 0.64
C TYR A 178 17.42 -13.36 1.70
N GLU A 179 18.59 -13.80 2.15
CA GLU A 179 19.49 -13.04 3.05
C GLU A 179 20.93 -13.18 2.54
N ILE A 180 21.12 -12.93 1.24
CA ILE A 180 22.45 -13.01 0.63
C ILE A 180 23.30 -11.87 1.17
N ARG A 181 24.42 -12.24 1.79
CA ARG A 181 25.35 -11.30 2.44
C ARG A 181 26.28 -10.66 1.42
N THR A 182 26.63 -9.40 1.65
CA THR A 182 27.55 -8.63 0.79
C THR A 182 28.70 -8.07 1.62
N ALA A 183 29.75 -7.62 0.93
CA ALA A 183 30.66 -6.65 1.53
C ALA A 183 29.88 -5.36 1.86
N SER A 184 30.45 -4.51 2.71
CA SER A 184 29.89 -3.17 2.93
C SER A 184 29.73 -2.42 1.61
N THR A 185 28.66 -1.63 1.51
CA THR A 185 28.47 -0.72 0.37
C THR A 185 29.65 0.22 0.25
N VAL A 186 30.17 0.35 -0.98
CA VAL A 186 31.29 1.23 -1.29
C VAL A 186 30.91 2.68 -1.00
N THR A 187 31.76 3.34 -0.22
CA THR A 187 31.64 4.74 0.15
C THR A 187 32.77 5.58 -0.43
N ARG A 188 32.63 6.90 -0.36
CA ARG A 188 33.68 7.87 -0.74
C ARG A 188 35.00 7.70 0.03
N HIS A 189 34.99 6.95 1.14
CA HIS A 189 36.16 6.71 1.98
C HIS A 189 36.90 5.43 1.58
N ASP A 190 36.23 4.53 0.87
CA ASP A 190 36.82 3.28 0.42
C ASP A 190 37.74 3.53 -0.77
N ARG A 191 38.93 2.92 -0.68
CA ARG A 191 39.97 3.02 -1.71
C ARG A 191 40.06 1.71 -2.47
N LEU A 192 40.82 1.72 -3.57
CA LEU A 192 41.11 0.53 -4.36
C LEU A 192 41.56 -0.64 -3.48
N GLU A 193 42.45 -0.38 -2.51
CA GLU A 193 43.02 -1.40 -1.63
C GLU A 193 41.95 -2.06 -0.76
N GLN A 194 40.92 -1.32 -0.32
CA GLN A 194 39.84 -1.86 0.48
C GLN A 194 38.97 -2.84 -0.33
N MET A 195 38.64 -2.47 -1.57
CA MET A 195 37.88 -3.35 -2.46
C MET A 195 38.66 -4.60 -2.84
N GLN A 196 39.98 -4.47 -3.07
CA GLN A 196 40.88 -5.60 -3.28
C GLN A 196 40.97 -6.49 -2.03
N ALA A 197 40.97 -5.90 -0.83
CA ALA A 197 41.04 -6.63 0.43
C ALA A 197 39.82 -7.54 0.63
N TRP A 198 38.61 -7.11 0.27
CA TRP A 198 37.42 -7.97 0.34
C TRP A 198 37.58 -9.26 -0.47
N VAL A 199 38.12 -9.15 -1.68
CA VAL A 199 38.32 -10.30 -2.59
C VAL A 199 39.47 -11.18 -2.11
N THR A 200 40.63 -10.59 -1.83
CA THR A 200 41.83 -11.34 -1.41
C THR A 200 41.69 -12.00 -0.04
N THR A 201 40.88 -11.43 0.86
CA THR A 201 40.54 -12.07 2.14
C THR A 201 39.68 -13.31 1.94
N ALA A 202 38.73 -13.29 0.99
CA ALA A 202 37.97 -14.46 0.61
C ALA A 202 38.86 -15.54 -0.03
N GLU A 203 39.74 -15.15 -0.97
CA GLU A 203 40.73 -16.05 -1.58
C GLU A 203 41.57 -16.76 -0.52
N ALA A 204 42.14 -16.01 0.43
CA ALA A 204 42.97 -16.55 1.52
C ALA A 204 42.18 -17.46 2.50
N ALA A 205 40.87 -17.25 2.61
CA ALA A 205 39.99 -18.00 3.51
C ALA A 205 39.38 -19.26 2.87
N GLY A 206 39.78 -19.63 1.65
CA GLY A 206 39.26 -20.81 0.97
C GLY A 206 38.10 -20.53 0.00
N GLY A 207 37.96 -19.29 -0.46
CA GLY A 207 37.04 -18.90 -1.53
C GLY A 207 35.61 -18.63 -1.07
N GLY A 208 34.69 -18.62 -2.03
CA GLY A 208 33.28 -18.26 -1.82
C GLY A 208 32.83 -17.11 -2.71
N TRP A 209 31.71 -16.49 -2.35
CA TRP A 209 31.08 -15.41 -3.10
C TRP A 209 31.25 -14.05 -2.40
N VAL A 210 31.86 -13.10 -3.11
CA VAL A 210 31.98 -11.71 -2.67
C VAL A 210 31.11 -10.84 -3.56
N ILE A 211 30.15 -10.14 -2.98
CA ILE A 211 29.30 -9.18 -3.69
C ILE A 211 29.75 -7.79 -3.27
N VAL A 212 30.17 -6.97 -4.24
CA VAL A 212 30.59 -5.58 -4.03
C VAL A 212 29.50 -4.65 -4.53
N VAL A 213 28.99 -3.80 -3.63
CA VAL A 213 27.82 -2.97 -3.87
C VAL A 213 28.22 -1.52 -4.12
N PHE A 214 27.78 -0.97 -5.26
CA PHE A 214 28.01 0.40 -5.71
C PHE A 214 26.68 1.14 -5.89
N HIS A 215 26.65 2.46 -5.69
CA HIS A 215 25.45 3.28 -5.96
C HIS A 215 25.82 4.39 -6.96
N LEU A 216 26.55 5.42 -6.50
CA LEU A 216 26.93 6.55 -7.34
C LEU A 216 28.34 6.36 -7.94
N VAL A 217 28.50 6.70 -9.21
CA VAL A 217 29.78 6.72 -9.92
C VAL A 217 30.07 8.13 -10.42
N ASP A 218 30.76 8.93 -9.61
CA ASP A 218 30.91 10.38 -9.85
C ASP A 218 32.37 10.81 -9.65
N PRO A 219 32.98 11.59 -10.57
CA PRO A 219 34.31 12.16 -10.36
C PRO A 219 34.40 13.04 -9.09
N ASN A 220 33.28 13.63 -8.66
CA ASN A 220 33.16 14.45 -7.47
C ASN A 220 32.27 13.80 -6.41
N CYS A 221 32.84 12.89 -5.63
CA CYS A 221 32.17 12.31 -4.46
C CYS A 221 31.99 13.27 -3.25
N THR A 222 32.23 14.57 -3.41
CA THR A 222 32.09 15.54 -2.30
C THR A 222 30.62 15.65 -1.88
N GLY A 223 30.34 15.40 -0.59
CA GLY A 223 28.99 15.47 -0.04
C GLY A 223 28.10 14.25 -0.33
N ARG A 224 28.57 13.25 -1.08
CA ARG A 224 27.83 12.01 -1.36
C ARG A 224 28.52 10.82 -0.69
N THR A 225 27.84 10.13 0.22
CA THR A 225 28.46 9.05 1.03
C THR A 225 28.71 7.79 0.21
N TYR A 226 27.72 7.29 -0.51
CA TYR A 226 27.79 6.05 -1.29
C TYR A 226 28.25 6.32 -2.73
N CYS A 227 29.51 6.76 -2.86
CA CYS A 227 30.08 7.19 -4.13
C CYS A 227 31.46 6.59 -4.35
N VAL A 228 31.69 6.08 -5.57
CA VAL A 228 33.00 5.67 -6.05
C VAL A 228 33.43 6.56 -7.21
N LYS A 229 34.72 6.89 -7.28
CA LYS A 229 35.26 7.65 -8.41
C LYS A 229 35.45 6.73 -9.64
N PRO A 230 35.19 7.23 -10.86
CA PRO A 230 35.33 6.44 -12.09
C PRO A 230 36.72 5.85 -12.33
N ASP A 231 37.80 6.54 -11.93
CA ASP A 231 39.18 6.06 -12.04
C ASP A 231 39.44 4.88 -11.11
N VAL A 232 39.06 5.01 -9.84
CA VAL A 232 39.18 3.93 -8.83
C VAL A 232 38.38 2.69 -9.25
N LEU A 233 37.16 2.88 -9.78
CA LEU A 233 36.34 1.78 -10.26
C LEU A 233 36.98 1.06 -11.46
N ARG A 234 37.55 1.81 -12.42
CA ARG A 234 38.28 1.23 -13.57
C ARG A 234 39.51 0.45 -13.13
N GLU A 235 40.28 0.97 -12.19
CA GLU A 235 41.45 0.26 -11.64
C GLU A 235 41.04 -1.04 -10.95
N PHE A 236 39.93 -1.03 -10.19
CA PHE A 236 39.40 -2.23 -9.57
C PHE A 236 38.94 -3.28 -10.58
N MET A 237 38.19 -2.87 -11.62
CA MET A 237 37.76 -3.77 -12.70
C MET A 237 38.95 -4.34 -13.49
N GLY A 238 39.94 -3.49 -13.80
CA GLY A 238 41.17 -3.91 -14.49
C GLY A 238 42.04 -4.85 -13.66
N TRP A 239 42.00 -4.71 -12.33
CA TRP A 239 42.64 -5.65 -11.41
C TRP A 239 41.87 -6.98 -11.33
N LEU A 240 40.53 -6.96 -11.28
CA LEU A 240 39.68 -8.15 -11.26
C LEU A 240 39.85 -9.00 -12.52
N SER A 241 39.92 -8.38 -13.70
CA SER A 241 40.05 -9.10 -14.98
C SER A 241 41.34 -9.94 -15.08
N GLN A 242 42.36 -9.61 -14.28
CA GLN A 242 43.64 -10.33 -14.24
C GLN A 242 43.66 -11.48 -13.21
N ARG A 243 42.59 -11.66 -12.43
CA ARG A 243 42.56 -12.63 -11.32
C ARG A 243 42.09 -14.05 -11.72
N ALA A 244 41.61 -14.25 -12.95
CA ALA A 244 41.16 -15.56 -13.41
C ALA A 244 42.19 -16.70 -13.21
N PRO A 245 43.51 -16.51 -13.47
CA PRO A 245 44.53 -17.53 -13.20
C PRO A 245 44.68 -17.88 -11.71
N MET A 246 44.16 -17.06 -10.80
CA MET A 246 44.18 -17.29 -9.35
C MET A 246 42.90 -17.95 -8.83
N GLY A 247 41.99 -18.36 -9.71
CA GLY A 247 40.73 -19.00 -9.33
C GLY A 247 39.62 -18.02 -8.95
N THR A 248 39.77 -16.73 -9.28
CA THR A 248 38.77 -15.70 -9.05
C THR A 248 38.03 -15.34 -10.34
N GLU A 249 36.72 -15.51 -10.35
CA GLU A 249 35.85 -15.23 -11.49
C GLU A 249 34.87 -14.10 -11.18
N VAL A 250 34.59 -13.23 -12.15
CA VAL A 250 33.51 -12.23 -12.02
C VAL A 250 32.26 -12.74 -12.74
N ARG A 251 31.14 -12.80 -12.04
CA ARG A 251 29.85 -13.30 -12.56
C ARG A 251 28.68 -12.46 -12.10
N THR A 252 27.62 -12.45 -12.88
CA THR A 252 26.35 -11.82 -12.47
C THR A 252 25.67 -12.66 -11.37
N MET A 253 24.70 -12.09 -10.66
CA MET A 253 23.94 -12.86 -9.67
C MET A 253 23.17 -14.01 -10.32
N GLN A 254 22.60 -13.81 -11.51
CA GLN A 254 21.87 -14.84 -12.25
C GLN A 254 22.77 -16.00 -12.67
N ASP A 255 24.02 -15.74 -13.07
CA ASP A 255 25.00 -16.78 -13.40
C ASP A 255 25.31 -17.71 -12.21
N ILE A 256 25.20 -17.18 -10.98
CA ILE A 256 25.53 -17.89 -9.74
C ILE A 256 24.31 -18.60 -9.16
N LEU A 257 23.19 -17.88 -9.08
CA LEU A 257 21.94 -18.39 -8.52
C LEU A 257 21.27 -19.41 -9.45
N GLY A 258 21.38 -19.18 -10.76
CA GLY A 258 20.69 -19.95 -11.78
C GLY A 258 19.16 -19.93 -11.63
N GLY A 259 18.53 -20.90 -12.28
CA GLY A 259 17.07 -21.04 -12.29
C GLY A 259 16.39 -20.10 -13.28
N ALA A 260 15.28 -20.55 -13.84
CA ALA A 260 14.48 -19.73 -14.73
C ALA A 260 13.86 -18.55 -13.98
N THR A 261 13.64 -17.44 -14.69
CA THR A 261 12.78 -16.37 -14.23
C THR A 261 11.38 -16.94 -13.98
N ARG A 262 10.89 -16.78 -12.75
CA ARG A 262 9.54 -17.24 -12.38
C ARG A 262 8.49 -16.43 -13.14
N PRO A 263 7.28 -16.99 -13.38
CA PRO A 263 6.19 -16.25 -13.98
C PRO A 263 5.87 -14.93 -13.26
N ALA A 264 5.19 -14.02 -13.96
CA ALA A 264 4.62 -12.84 -13.35
C ALA A 264 3.69 -13.26 -12.20
N VAL A 265 3.90 -12.66 -11.02
CA VAL A 265 2.97 -12.77 -9.91
C VAL A 265 2.29 -11.42 -9.81
N HIS A 266 1.06 -11.35 -10.31
CA HIS A 266 0.24 -10.17 -10.09
C HIS A 266 -0.02 -10.03 -8.59
N PRO A 267 0.06 -8.83 -7.99
CA PRO A 267 -0.52 -8.65 -6.67
C PRO A 267 -1.94 -9.20 -6.71
N VAL A 268 -2.29 -10.03 -5.73
CA VAL A 268 -3.67 -10.50 -5.56
C VAL A 268 -4.54 -9.25 -5.64
N PRO A 269 -5.52 -9.19 -6.57
CA PRO A 269 -6.41 -8.05 -6.64
C PRO A 269 -6.94 -7.82 -5.24
N LEU A 270 -6.77 -6.59 -4.73
CA LEU A 270 -7.62 -6.17 -3.64
C LEU A 270 -9.05 -6.40 -4.13
N PRO A 271 -9.96 -6.89 -3.27
CA PRO A 271 -11.38 -6.89 -3.64
C PRO A 271 -11.71 -5.49 -4.18
N PRO A 272 -12.38 -5.39 -5.34
CA PRO A 272 -12.58 -4.12 -6.01
C PRO A 272 -13.31 -3.18 -5.06
N THR A 273 -12.58 -2.22 -4.49
CA THR A 273 -13.23 -1.04 -3.94
C THR A 273 -13.42 -0.14 -5.14
N ALA A 274 -14.60 -0.17 -5.75
CA ALA A 274 -15.00 0.70 -6.86
C ALA A 274 -15.15 2.16 -6.42
N THR A 275 -14.32 2.63 -5.48
CA THR A 275 -14.39 3.95 -4.87
C THR A 275 -13.17 4.76 -5.26
N LEU A 276 -13.42 5.96 -5.80
CA LEU A 276 -12.39 6.95 -6.02
C LEU A 276 -11.77 7.39 -4.70
N LYS A 277 -10.48 7.76 -4.74
CA LYS A 277 -9.78 8.40 -3.62
C LYS A 277 -9.85 9.91 -3.77
N ASN A 278 -10.05 10.59 -2.63
CA ASN A 278 -10.27 12.03 -2.59
C ASN A 278 -11.28 12.55 -3.65
N PRO A 279 -12.48 11.93 -3.79
CA PRO A 279 -13.43 12.29 -4.83
C PRO A 279 -13.94 13.73 -4.74
N SER A 280 -13.99 14.29 -3.52
CA SER A 280 -14.39 15.67 -3.24
C SER A 280 -13.24 16.68 -3.34
N LEU A 281 -12.02 16.24 -3.72
CA LEU A 281 -10.88 17.12 -4.00
C LEU A 281 -10.38 17.98 -2.81
N GLU A 282 -10.70 17.57 -1.58
CA GLU A 282 -10.42 18.32 -0.35
C GLU A 282 -8.96 18.17 0.13
N ASP A 283 -8.41 16.96 -0.04
CA ASP A 283 -7.09 16.61 0.49
C ASP A 283 -5.97 17.02 -0.48
N ASP A 284 -4.90 17.59 0.09
CA ASP A 284 -3.66 18.03 -0.58
C ASP A 284 -2.59 18.10 0.52
N GLU A 285 -2.26 16.93 1.08
CA GLU A 285 -1.33 16.80 2.21
C GLU A 285 0.10 17.19 1.80
N ASN A 286 0.42 17.01 0.53
CA ASN A 286 1.75 17.28 -0.01
C ASN A 286 1.97 18.78 -0.34
N GLY A 287 0.90 19.58 -0.42
CA GLY A 287 0.93 21.03 -0.62
C GLY A 287 1.38 21.45 -2.03
N ASP A 288 1.23 20.60 -3.03
CA ASP A 288 1.63 20.86 -4.41
C ASP A 288 0.55 21.60 -5.23
N GLY A 289 -0.65 21.77 -4.65
CA GLY A 289 -1.78 22.48 -5.26
C GLY A 289 -2.58 21.62 -6.24
N VAL A 290 -2.34 20.31 -6.31
CA VAL A 290 -3.16 19.31 -6.98
C VAL A 290 -3.74 18.38 -5.90
N PRO A 291 -5.05 18.09 -5.93
CA PRO A 291 -5.65 17.20 -4.93
C PRO A 291 -4.97 15.83 -4.90
N ASP A 292 -4.73 15.30 -3.70
CA ASP A 292 -4.10 13.99 -3.54
C ASP A 292 -4.89 12.93 -4.31
N CYS A 293 -4.19 12.00 -4.97
CA CYS A 293 -4.75 11.00 -5.88
C CYS A 293 -5.31 11.51 -7.21
N TRP A 294 -5.08 12.78 -7.55
CA TRP A 294 -5.38 13.34 -8.86
C TRP A 294 -4.11 13.80 -9.58
N GLN A 295 -4.20 13.92 -10.90
CA GLN A 295 -3.15 14.43 -11.74
C GLN A 295 -3.74 15.34 -12.81
N LEU A 296 -2.94 16.31 -13.24
CA LEU A 296 -3.28 17.12 -14.39
C LEU A 296 -2.78 16.45 -15.69
N GLY A 297 -3.35 16.83 -16.83
CA GLY A 297 -2.96 16.30 -18.14
C GLY A 297 -1.52 16.66 -18.58
N PRO A 298 -1.00 16.05 -19.67
CA PRO A 298 0.41 16.16 -20.06
C PRO A 298 0.94 17.56 -20.48
N VAL A 299 0.18 18.65 -20.31
CA VAL A 299 0.59 19.99 -20.76
C VAL A 299 0.31 21.03 -19.68
N HIS A 300 1.37 21.43 -18.95
CA HIS A 300 1.34 22.59 -18.06
C HIS A 300 2.43 23.59 -18.49
N GLY A 301 1.96 24.73 -18.97
CA GLY A 301 2.69 25.91 -19.42
C GLY A 301 1.71 27.09 -19.47
N GLY A 302 2.10 28.26 -19.98
CA GLY A 302 1.28 29.49 -19.90
C GLY A 302 -0.13 29.42 -20.52
N ALA A 303 -0.44 28.39 -21.31
CA ALA A 303 -1.73 28.20 -21.98
C ALA A 303 -2.80 27.50 -21.12
N VAL A 304 -2.43 26.85 -20.02
CA VAL A 304 -3.35 26.16 -19.11
C VAL A 304 -3.06 26.60 -17.68
N ARG A 305 -4.10 26.98 -16.94
CA ARG A 305 -4.06 27.30 -15.52
C ARG A 305 -4.92 26.30 -14.77
N ALA A 306 -4.44 25.90 -13.60
CA ALA A 306 -5.10 24.94 -12.73
C ALA A 306 -4.83 25.34 -11.29
N GLU A 307 -5.86 25.42 -10.46
CA GLU A 307 -5.74 25.81 -9.06
C GLU A 307 -6.92 25.32 -8.23
N ARG A 308 -6.70 25.17 -6.93
CA ARG A 308 -7.78 24.93 -5.96
C ARG A 308 -8.65 26.18 -5.83
N SER A 309 -9.96 26.00 -5.69
CA SER A 309 -10.92 27.08 -5.56
C SER A 309 -11.79 26.88 -4.32
N THR A 310 -12.12 27.98 -3.63
CA THR A 310 -13.09 27.96 -2.52
C THR A 310 -14.54 28.07 -3.01
N GLU A 311 -14.77 28.21 -4.32
CA GLU A 311 -16.11 28.09 -4.92
C GLU A 311 -16.41 26.61 -5.12
N ALA A 312 -16.85 25.93 -4.06
CA ALA A 312 -17.11 24.50 -4.07
C ALA A 312 -18.61 24.15 -4.20
N HIS A 313 -18.92 22.95 -4.69
CA HIS A 313 -20.27 22.39 -4.67
C HIS A 313 -20.58 21.86 -3.28
N SER A 314 -19.65 21.10 -2.72
CA SER A 314 -19.66 20.63 -1.34
C SER A 314 -18.29 20.86 -0.70
N GLY A 315 -18.17 20.69 0.62
CA GLY A 315 -16.89 20.86 1.30
C GLY A 315 -16.31 22.28 1.23
N ALA A 316 -14.97 22.38 1.23
CA ALA A 316 -14.23 23.64 1.23
C ALA A 316 -13.52 23.92 -0.10
N TRP A 317 -13.30 22.89 -0.93
CA TRP A 317 -12.44 22.99 -2.11
C TRP A 317 -13.06 22.31 -3.33
N SER A 318 -13.14 23.05 -4.43
CA SER A 318 -13.25 22.50 -5.78
C SER A 318 -11.96 22.72 -6.55
N TYR A 319 -11.92 22.22 -7.79
CA TYR A 319 -10.77 22.40 -8.66
C TYR A 319 -11.10 23.20 -9.92
N ARG A 320 -10.35 24.29 -10.13
CA ARG A 320 -10.49 25.18 -11.28
C ARG A 320 -9.52 24.77 -12.38
N LEU A 321 -10.07 24.50 -13.56
CA LEU A 321 -9.34 24.31 -14.81
C LEU A 321 -9.62 25.50 -15.72
N GLU A 322 -8.58 26.11 -16.28
CA GLU A 322 -8.72 27.19 -17.26
C GLU A 322 -7.77 26.95 -18.43
N ARG A 323 -8.33 26.97 -19.64
CA ARG A 323 -7.57 26.99 -20.88
C ARG A 323 -7.60 28.41 -21.42
N VAL A 324 -6.45 29.07 -21.38
CA VAL A 324 -6.29 30.50 -21.71
C VAL A 324 -6.22 30.71 -23.22
N GLU A 325 -5.62 29.77 -23.94
CA GLU A 325 -5.49 29.83 -25.41
C GLU A 325 -5.59 28.44 -26.04
N ALA A 326 -5.90 28.41 -27.34
CA ALA A 326 -6.05 27.15 -28.08
C ALA A 326 -4.71 26.44 -28.33
N SER A 327 -3.60 27.19 -28.35
CA SER A 327 -2.23 26.67 -28.46
C SER A 327 -1.84 25.93 -27.17
N GLY A 328 -1.86 24.60 -27.20
CA GLY A 328 -1.49 23.78 -26.04
C GLY A 328 -2.33 22.52 -25.91
N GLY A 329 -2.08 21.75 -24.85
CA GLY A 329 -2.90 20.59 -24.48
C GLY A 329 -4.24 21.01 -23.88
N ALA A 330 -5.13 20.04 -23.69
CA ALA A 330 -6.39 20.27 -22.99
C ALA A 330 -6.14 20.51 -21.49
N ALA A 331 -6.82 21.50 -20.91
CA ALA A 331 -6.91 21.62 -19.47
C ALA A 331 -7.74 20.45 -18.93
N SER A 332 -7.09 19.56 -18.17
CA SER A 332 -7.68 18.31 -17.72
C SER A 332 -7.23 17.96 -16.30
N LEU A 333 -8.13 17.31 -15.57
CA LEU A 333 -7.92 16.74 -14.25
C LEU A 333 -8.47 15.31 -14.27
N GLN A 334 -7.68 14.37 -13.80
CA GLN A 334 -8.01 12.95 -13.83
C GLN A 334 -7.40 12.22 -12.64
N VAL A 335 -7.97 11.08 -12.26
CA VAL A 335 -7.40 10.22 -11.22
C VAL A 335 -5.96 9.87 -11.59
N LEU A 336 -5.06 9.97 -10.61
CA LEU A 336 -3.65 9.64 -10.75
C LEU A 336 -3.49 8.24 -11.34
N ARG A 337 -2.78 8.16 -12.47
CA ARG A 337 -2.58 6.92 -13.22
C ARG A 337 -1.44 6.12 -12.60
N ASP A 338 -1.75 5.42 -11.51
CA ASP A 338 -0.80 4.63 -10.73
C ASP A 338 -1.02 3.12 -10.87
N ASP A 339 -0.72 2.35 -9.82
CA ASP A 339 -0.81 0.89 -9.76
C ASP A 339 -1.81 0.48 -8.65
N GLY A 340 -2.92 1.23 -8.53
CA GLY A 340 -4.04 0.87 -7.67
C GLY A 340 -4.07 1.54 -6.29
N THR A 341 -3.26 2.58 -6.08
CA THR A 341 -3.31 3.37 -4.83
C THR A 341 -4.41 4.42 -4.91
N CYS A 342 -4.50 5.08 -6.06
CA CYS A 342 -5.46 6.12 -6.39
C CYS A 342 -6.41 5.67 -7.51
N ALA A 343 -5.90 4.98 -8.53
CA ALA A 343 -6.73 4.39 -9.56
C ALA A 343 -7.53 3.19 -9.01
N PRO A 344 -8.87 3.22 -9.03
CA PRO A 344 -9.67 2.06 -8.60
C PRO A 344 -9.46 0.86 -9.53
N ALA A 345 -9.48 -0.33 -8.92
CA ALA A 345 -9.53 -1.58 -9.66
C ALA A 345 -10.91 -1.76 -10.31
N VAL A 346 -10.93 -2.28 -11.54
CA VAL A 346 -12.16 -2.57 -12.29
C VAL A 346 -12.16 -4.01 -12.78
N THR A 347 -13.35 -4.58 -12.94
CA THR A 347 -13.50 -5.94 -13.49
C THR A 347 -13.86 -5.86 -14.97
N PRO A 348 -13.11 -6.52 -15.87
CA PRO A 348 -13.52 -6.65 -17.27
C PRO A 348 -14.92 -7.25 -17.37
N GLY A 349 -15.82 -6.58 -18.11
CA GLY A 349 -17.20 -7.04 -18.30
C GLY A 349 -18.23 -6.51 -17.30
N SER A 350 -17.83 -5.79 -16.24
CA SER A 350 -18.74 -5.00 -15.40
C SER A 350 -18.81 -3.56 -15.91
N GLY A 351 -20.03 -3.02 -16.08
CA GLY A 351 -20.20 -1.59 -16.35
C GLY A 351 -19.95 -0.77 -15.08
N SER A 352 -19.43 0.45 -15.22
CA SER A 352 -19.30 1.43 -14.15
C SER A 352 -19.91 2.77 -14.59
N ARG A 353 -20.47 3.52 -13.65
CA ARG A 353 -20.98 4.87 -13.87
C ARG A 353 -20.07 5.86 -13.19
N VAL A 354 -19.58 6.81 -13.98
CA VAL A 354 -18.79 7.95 -13.51
C VAL A 354 -19.72 9.14 -13.34
N SER A 355 -19.56 9.92 -12.28
CA SER A 355 -20.23 11.23 -12.14
C SER A 355 -19.27 12.32 -11.71
N VAL A 356 -19.66 13.58 -11.95
CA VAL A 356 -18.93 14.77 -11.51
C VAL A 356 -19.91 15.94 -11.42
N TRP A 357 -19.73 16.81 -10.44
CA TRP A 357 -20.38 18.12 -10.39
C TRP A 357 -19.51 19.15 -11.09
N TYR A 358 -20.11 19.97 -11.96
CA TYR A 358 -19.36 20.97 -12.71
C TYR A 358 -20.10 22.30 -12.89
N ARG A 359 -19.30 23.36 -13.07
CA ARG A 359 -19.67 24.66 -13.65
C ARG A 359 -18.66 24.99 -14.73
N ALA A 360 -19.08 25.50 -15.88
CA ALA A 360 -18.15 25.75 -16.97
C ALA A 360 -18.61 26.85 -17.93
N SER A 361 -17.66 27.62 -18.45
CA SER A 361 -17.90 28.62 -19.50
C SER A 361 -17.71 28.08 -20.92
N THR A 362 -17.21 26.85 -21.05
CA THR A 362 -16.90 26.20 -22.32
C THR A 362 -17.26 24.71 -22.22
N PRO A 363 -17.60 24.03 -23.32
CA PRO A 363 -17.84 22.60 -23.27
C PRO A 363 -16.64 21.82 -22.72
N LEU A 364 -16.93 20.76 -21.97
CA LEU A 364 -15.95 19.79 -21.48
C LEU A 364 -16.46 18.39 -21.77
N HIS A 365 -15.58 17.39 -21.75
CA HIS A 365 -15.98 15.99 -21.81
C HIS A 365 -15.40 15.22 -20.64
N LEU A 366 -16.08 14.11 -20.31
CA LEU A 366 -15.53 13.09 -19.43
C LEU A 366 -14.52 12.24 -20.20
N GLU A 367 -13.46 11.82 -19.54
CA GLU A 367 -12.44 10.95 -20.11
C GLU A 367 -12.16 9.75 -19.20
N ALA A 368 -11.85 8.62 -19.83
CA ALA A 368 -11.44 7.41 -19.11
C ALA A 368 -10.21 6.79 -19.77
N ALA A 369 -9.25 6.41 -18.93
CA ALA A 369 -8.09 5.59 -19.29
C ALA A 369 -8.10 4.31 -18.48
N VAL A 370 -7.62 3.22 -19.09
CA VAL A 370 -7.50 1.92 -18.41
C VAL A 370 -6.07 1.42 -18.49
N LYS A 371 -5.67 0.66 -17.47
CA LYS A 371 -4.39 -0.04 -17.48
C LYS A 371 -4.57 -1.50 -17.85
N GLY A 372 -3.86 -1.92 -18.88
CA GLY A 372 -3.86 -3.29 -19.40
C GLY A 372 -3.02 -4.25 -18.58
N ALA A 373 -3.12 -5.56 -18.88
CA ALA A 373 -2.22 -6.60 -18.36
C ALA A 373 -0.73 -6.32 -18.65
N ASP A 374 -0.46 -5.56 -19.70
CA ASP A 374 0.88 -5.10 -20.11
C ASP A 374 1.45 -3.98 -19.23
N GLY A 375 0.67 -3.49 -18.26
CA GLY A 375 1.04 -2.43 -17.33
C GLY A 375 1.00 -1.03 -17.96
N THR A 376 0.49 -0.87 -19.17
CA THR A 376 0.43 0.41 -19.87
C THR A 376 -0.95 1.05 -19.75
N TRP A 377 -0.96 2.37 -19.51
CA TRP A 377 -2.16 3.18 -19.52
C TRP A 377 -2.56 3.54 -20.95
N LYS A 378 -3.78 3.19 -21.34
CA LYS A 378 -4.37 3.53 -22.64
C LYS A 378 -5.60 4.39 -22.40
N VAL A 379 -5.65 5.57 -23.03
CA VAL A 379 -6.88 6.36 -23.10
C VAL A 379 -7.89 5.49 -23.84
N TRP A 380 -8.94 5.09 -23.12
CA TRP A 380 -9.84 4.06 -23.60
C TRP A 380 -11.01 4.67 -24.35
N ASN A 381 -11.66 5.65 -23.75
CA ASN A 381 -12.85 6.25 -24.34
C ASN A 381 -13.04 7.71 -23.93
N ARG A 382 -13.71 8.45 -24.81
CA ARG A 382 -14.17 9.82 -24.55
C ARG A 382 -15.67 9.77 -24.29
N GLY A 383 -16.09 10.27 -23.14
CA GLY A 383 -17.48 10.39 -22.73
C GLY A 383 -18.24 11.49 -23.49
N PRO A 384 -19.50 11.74 -23.10
CA PRO A 384 -20.32 12.77 -23.73
C PRO A 384 -19.70 14.16 -23.56
N SER A 385 -19.92 15.01 -24.57
CA SER A 385 -19.66 16.45 -24.48
C SER A 385 -20.72 17.09 -23.60
N LEU A 386 -20.29 17.79 -22.57
CA LEU A 386 -21.12 18.46 -21.57
C LEU A 386 -21.22 19.95 -21.90
N PRO A 387 -22.43 20.52 -21.93
CA PRO A 387 -22.61 21.92 -22.25
C PRO A 387 -22.13 22.83 -21.11
N PRO A 388 -21.71 24.07 -21.40
CA PRO A 388 -21.40 25.07 -20.39
C PRO A 388 -22.62 25.39 -19.52
N THR A 389 -22.37 25.68 -18.25
CA THR A 389 -23.39 25.95 -17.23
C THR A 389 -22.84 26.88 -16.15
N GLU A 390 -23.65 27.84 -15.72
CA GLU A 390 -23.28 28.81 -14.68
C GLU A 390 -23.64 28.31 -13.27
N THR A 391 -24.49 27.29 -13.17
CA THR A 391 -24.92 26.66 -11.91
C THR A 391 -24.36 25.26 -11.80
N TRP A 392 -24.04 24.82 -10.59
CA TRP A 392 -23.58 23.44 -10.34
C TRP A 392 -24.56 22.44 -10.95
N THR A 393 -24.02 21.59 -11.82
CA THR A 393 -24.78 20.59 -12.57
C THR A 393 -24.05 19.26 -12.45
N GLU A 394 -24.76 18.20 -12.09
CA GLU A 394 -24.20 16.84 -12.10
C GLU A 394 -24.22 16.30 -13.52
N ALA A 395 -23.08 15.81 -13.98
CA ALA A 395 -22.98 15.00 -15.18
C ALA A 395 -22.68 13.55 -14.80
N SER A 396 -23.22 12.60 -15.56
CA SER A 396 -22.88 11.19 -15.43
C SER A 396 -22.62 10.53 -16.78
N TRP A 397 -21.76 9.51 -16.76
CA TRP A 397 -21.40 8.72 -17.93
C TRP A 397 -21.32 7.24 -17.54
N GLU A 398 -22.15 6.42 -18.18
CA GLU A 398 -22.04 4.97 -18.12
C GLU A 398 -20.92 4.50 -19.04
N LEU A 399 -19.88 3.93 -18.44
CA LEU A 399 -18.79 3.28 -19.16
C LEU A 399 -19.34 2.04 -19.88
N PRO A 400 -18.98 1.80 -21.15
CA PRO A 400 -19.39 0.61 -21.87
C PRO A 400 -19.10 -0.67 -21.07
N ILE A 401 -20.07 -1.58 -20.99
CA ILE A 401 -19.98 -2.86 -20.25
C ILE A 401 -18.78 -3.71 -20.71
N ALA A 402 -18.31 -3.52 -21.95
CA ALA A 402 -17.10 -4.14 -22.46
C ALA A 402 -15.86 -3.27 -22.19
N LEU A 403 -15.48 -3.10 -20.92
CA LEU A 403 -14.09 -2.78 -20.60
C LEU A 403 -13.16 -3.78 -21.33
N PRO A 404 -11.98 -3.38 -21.81
CA PRO A 404 -11.05 -4.30 -22.44
C PRO A 404 -10.82 -5.53 -21.55
N ALA A 405 -10.75 -6.72 -22.14
CA ALA A 405 -10.62 -7.97 -21.39
C ALA A 405 -9.38 -8.01 -20.46
N ASP A 406 -8.41 -7.14 -20.74
CA ASP A 406 -7.16 -6.95 -20.02
C ASP A 406 -7.14 -5.71 -19.12
N ALA A 407 -8.26 -4.99 -18.94
CA ALA A 407 -8.32 -3.79 -18.11
C ALA A 407 -8.48 -4.13 -16.62
N PHE A 408 -7.57 -3.66 -15.79
CA PHE A 408 -7.59 -3.95 -14.34
C PHE A 408 -7.68 -2.71 -13.46
N GLU A 409 -7.31 -1.54 -13.98
CA GLU A 409 -7.37 -0.26 -13.27
C GLU A 409 -7.99 0.81 -14.16
N LEU A 410 -8.72 1.74 -13.54
CA LEU A 410 -9.46 2.79 -14.21
C LEU A 410 -8.98 4.16 -13.70
N SER A 411 -8.73 5.08 -14.62
CA SER A 411 -8.54 6.51 -14.36
C SER A 411 -9.65 7.25 -15.08
N VAL A 412 -10.37 8.10 -14.34
CA VAL A 412 -11.48 8.92 -14.86
C VAL A 412 -11.20 10.38 -14.58
N GLY A 413 -11.73 11.26 -15.43
CA GLY A 413 -11.50 12.69 -15.31
C GLY A 413 -12.33 13.52 -16.26
N VAL A 414 -11.96 14.79 -16.35
CA VAL A 414 -12.57 15.79 -17.22
C VAL A 414 -11.51 16.48 -18.06
N ALA A 415 -11.89 16.92 -19.26
CA ALA A 415 -11.05 17.76 -20.11
C ALA A 415 -11.87 18.84 -20.83
N LEU A 416 -11.38 20.09 -20.81
CA LEU A 416 -11.97 21.19 -21.56
C LEU A 416 -11.80 20.99 -23.07
N GLU A 417 -12.88 21.21 -23.83
CA GLU A 417 -12.85 21.10 -25.29
C GLU A 417 -12.32 22.37 -25.97
N GLY A 418 -12.49 23.54 -25.33
CA GLY A 418 -12.12 24.84 -25.88
C GLY A 418 -11.47 25.77 -24.86
N VAL A 419 -11.23 27.00 -25.29
CA VAL A 419 -10.78 28.11 -24.42
C VAL A 419 -11.93 28.47 -23.47
N GLY A 420 -11.62 28.70 -22.20
CA GLY A 420 -12.59 28.94 -21.14
C GLY A 420 -12.17 28.26 -19.83
N TRP A 421 -13.09 28.21 -18.87
CA TRP A 421 -12.85 27.61 -17.57
C TRP A 421 -13.92 26.59 -17.19
N ALA A 422 -13.56 25.68 -16.29
CA ALA A 422 -14.47 24.85 -15.52
C ALA A 422 -14.05 24.80 -14.05
N LEU A 423 -15.04 24.74 -13.17
CA LEU A 423 -14.90 24.26 -11.79
C LEU A 423 -15.49 22.86 -11.76
N VAL A 424 -14.76 21.92 -11.15
CA VAL A 424 -15.20 20.54 -10.97
C VAL A 424 -15.05 20.11 -9.52
N ASP A 425 -15.98 19.27 -9.09
CA ASP A 425 -16.10 18.84 -7.70
C ASP A 425 -16.85 17.50 -7.61
N ASP A 426 -16.77 16.84 -6.46
CA ASP A 426 -17.57 15.67 -6.06
C ASP A 426 -17.65 14.57 -7.14
N PHE A 427 -16.51 13.98 -7.49
CA PHE A 427 -16.44 12.88 -8.45
C PHE A 427 -17.02 11.58 -7.89
N GLY A 428 -17.79 10.85 -8.70
CA GLY A 428 -18.35 9.55 -8.35
C GLY A 428 -17.85 8.42 -9.23
N LEU A 429 -17.69 7.24 -8.64
CA LEU A 429 -17.60 5.98 -9.34
C LEU A 429 -18.52 4.97 -8.65
N ALA A 430 -19.43 4.38 -9.43
CA ALA A 430 -20.33 3.35 -8.95
C ALA A 430 -20.37 2.18 -9.95
N ASP A 431 -20.63 0.97 -9.47
CA ASP A 431 -20.92 -0.15 -10.37
C ASP A 431 -22.25 0.12 -11.10
N ALA A 432 -22.25 0.09 -12.42
CA ALA A 432 -23.45 0.32 -13.23
C ALA A 432 -24.47 -0.83 -13.11
N THR A 433 -24.12 -1.91 -12.40
CA THR A 433 -24.99 -3.07 -12.13
C THR A 433 -25.30 -3.28 -10.64
N ALA A 434 -24.81 -2.43 -9.73
CA ALA A 434 -25.26 -2.47 -8.35
C ALA A 434 -26.74 -2.05 -8.31
N PRO A 435 -27.65 -2.87 -7.75
CA PRO A 435 -29.04 -2.43 -7.56
C PRO A 435 -29.03 -1.17 -6.70
N ALA A 436 -29.88 -0.19 -7.05
CA ALA A 436 -30.06 1.01 -6.25
C ALA A 436 -30.24 0.63 -4.78
N ALA A 437 -29.50 1.32 -3.90
CA ALA A 437 -29.51 1.02 -2.47
C ALA A 437 -30.95 1.06 -1.96
N ARG A 438 -31.36 0.03 -1.23
CA ARG A 438 -32.71 -0.09 -0.68
C ARG A 438 -32.62 -0.62 0.74
N LEU A 439 -33.32 0.07 1.64
CA LEU A 439 -33.55 -0.39 3.00
C LEU A 439 -34.97 -0.93 3.12
N VAL A 440 -35.09 -2.10 3.71
CA VAL A 440 -36.38 -2.71 4.05
C VAL A 440 -36.41 -2.89 5.55
N LEU A 441 -37.38 -2.27 6.22
CA LEU A 441 -37.58 -2.45 7.65
C LEU A 441 -38.33 -3.77 7.86
N ASP A 442 -37.63 -4.77 8.40
CA ASP A 442 -38.11 -6.15 8.53
C ASP A 442 -38.90 -6.37 9.83
N ALA A 443 -38.51 -5.66 10.89
CA ALA A 443 -39.21 -5.67 12.17
C ALA A 443 -39.04 -4.33 12.89
N PRO A 444 -40.08 -3.80 13.55
CA PRO A 444 -41.45 -4.31 13.53
C PRO A 444 -42.13 -4.09 12.17
N ALA A 445 -42.95 -5.06 11.76
CA ALA A 445 -43.54 -5.10 10.42
C ALA A 445 -44.81 -4.23 10.33
N GLY A 446 -45.39 -3.85 11.48
CA GLY A 446 -46.61 -3.06 11.60
C GLY A 446 -47.78 -3.88 12.16
N GLY A 447 -48.67 -3.21 12.88
CA GLY A 447 -49.83 -3.79 13.56
C GLY A 447 -49.56 -4.32 14.97
N GLU A 448 -48.31 -4.27 15.44
CA GLU A 448 -47.94 -4.68 16.80
C GLU A 448 -48.38 -3.67 17.87
N ASP A 449 -48.47 -4.17 19.11
CA ASP A 449 -48.75 -3.38 20.30
C ASP A 449 -47.51 -3.37 21.19
N PHE A 450 -46.86 -2.21 21.32
CA PHE A 450 -45.73 -1.98 22.21
C PHE A 450 -46.15 -1.22 23.45
N VAL A 451 -45.61 -1.58 24.60
CA VAL A 451 -45.90 -0.88 25.86
C VAL A 451 -44.78 0.14 26.13
N VAL A 452 -45.14 1.32 26.65
CA VAL A 452 -44.15 2.32 27.10
C VAL A 452 -43.09 1.67 28.00
N GLY A 453 -41.81 1.92 27.69
CA GLY A 453 -40.69 1.33 28.41
C GLY A 453 -40.42 -0.14 28.07
N GLN A 454 -40.89 -0.65 26.94
CA GLN A 454 -40.44 -1.93 26.40
C GLN A 454 -39.15 -1.75 25.58
N ASP A 455 -38.25 -2.74 25.60
CA ASP A 455 -37.15 -2.83 24.62
C ASP A 455 -37.63 -3.62 23.40
N VAL A 456 -37.52 -3.01 22.22
CA VAL A 456 -37.93 -3.58 20.94
C VAL A 456 -36.72 -3.63 20.02
N GLU A 457 -36.46 -4.79 19.43
CA GLU A 457 -35.43 -4.93 18.42
C GLU A 457 -35.98 -4.50 17.05
N VAL A 458 -35.46 -3.41 16.52
CA VAL A 458 -35.72 -2.93 15.16
C VAL A 458 -34.73 -3.63 14.23
N LYS A 459 -35.22 -4.30 13.17
CA LYS A 459 -34.40 -5.03 12.18
C LYS A 459 -34.66 -4.51 10.78
N TRP A 460 -33.63 -4.54 9.96
CA TRP A 460 -33.75 -4.17 8.55
C TRP A 460 -32.79 -4.96 7.67
N SER A 461 -33.19 -5.12 6.42
CA SER A 461 -32.41 -5.70 5.35
C SER A 461 -31.93 -4.60 4.42
N THR A 462 -30.66 -4.69 4.01
CA THR A 462 -30.04 -3.77 3.07
C THR A 462 -29.78 -4.49 1.74
N LEU A 463 -30.24 -3.91 0.64
CA LEU A 463 -29.82 -4.27 -0.71
C LEU A 463 -28.92 -3.14 -1.24
N GLY A 464 -27.73 -3.45 -1.74
CA GLY A 464 -26.72 -2.44 -2.08
C GLY A 464 -25.86 -2.05 -0.89
N GLU A 465 -25.12 -0.94 -0.99
CA GLU A 465 -24.22 -0.45 0.06
C GLU A 465 -24.85 0.73 0.82
N VAL A 466 -25.01 0.59 2.14
CA VAL A 466 -25.39 1.68 3.07
C VAL A 466 -24.54 1.50 4.32
N ARG A 467 -23.65 2.46 4.62
CA ARG A 467 -22.66 2.35 5.71
C ARG A 467 -23.20 2.82 7.06
N THR A 468 -23.92 3.93 7.05
CA THR A 468 -24.46 4.59 8.24
C THR A 468 -25.94 4.89 8.08
N LEU A 469 -26.68 4.85 9.20
CA LEU A 469 -28.13 4.96 9.23
C LEU A 469 -28.62 5.94 10.29
N ASP A 470 -29.72 6.59 9.99
CA ASP A 470 -30.59 7.27 10.94
C ASP A 470 -31.83 6.41 11.22
N VAL A 471 -32.14 6.22 12.50
CA VAL A 471 -33.34 5.51 12.96
C VAL A 471 -34.22 6.51 13.70
N ALA A 472 -35.49 6.61 13.30
CA ALA A 472 -36.43 7.55 13.90
C ALA A 472 -37.82 6.92 14.05
N TYR A 473 -38.63 7.46 14.97
CA TYR A 473 -40.05 7.11 15.09
C TYR A 473 -40.94 8.34 14.90
N SER A 474 -42.21 8.09 14.59
CA SER A 474 -43.26 9.11 14.60
C SER A 474 -44.46 8.61 15.37
N THR A 475 -45.19 9.50 16.04
CA THR A 475 -46.46 9.19 16.72
C THR A 475 -47.67 9.48 15.85
N GLU A 476 -47.47 9.99 14.63
CA GLU A 476 -48.51 10.43 13.72
C GLU A 476 -48.23 9.93 12.30
N THR A 477 -49.27 9.76 11.49
CA THR A 477 -49.14 9.37 10.08
C THR A 477 -48.57 10.49 9.19
N SER A 478 -48.46 11.72 9.71
CA SER A 478 -47.96 12.93 9.04
C SER A 478 -46.42 13.01 8.98
N ALA A 479 -45.72 12.02 9.55
CA ALA A 479 -44.27 11.82 9.45
C ALA A 479 -43.39 12.95 10.06
N SER A 480 -43.81 13.54 11.18
CA SER A 480 -42.85 14.27 12.03
C SER A 480 -41.95 13.27 12.75
N TRP A 481 -40.67 13.24 12.39
CA TRP A 481 -39.72 12.23 12.86
C TRP A 481 -38.97 12.68 14.11
N VAL A 482 -38.99 11.83 15.13
CA VAL A 482 -38.19 11.97 16.36
C VAL A 482 -37.02 10.99 16.27
N PRO A 483 -35.75 11.46 16.36
CA PRO A 483 -34.59 10.61 16.22
C PRO A 483 -34.46 9.63 17.40
N ILE A 484 -34.20 8.37 17.09
CA ILE A 484 -33.81 7.32 18.04
C ILE A 484 -32.28 7.20 18.07
N ALA A 485 -31.67 7.17 16.88
CA ALA A 485 -30.23 7.11 16.70
C ALA A 485 -29.85 7.78 15.37
N THR A 486 -28.69 8.43 15.32
CA THR A 486 -28.22 9.15 14.12
C THR A 486 -26.81 8.72 13.75
N SER A 487 -26.54 8.55 12.46
CA SER A 487 -25.25 8.17 11.90
C SER A 487 -24.64 6.91 12.55
N VAL A 488 -25.49 5.92 12.85
CA VAL A 488 -25.03 4.64 13.44
C VAL A 488 -24.57 3.69 12.36
N GLU A 489 -23.58 2.85 12.66
CA GLU A 489 -23.11 1.79 11.75
C GLU A 489 -24.26 0.85 11.36
N ASN A 490 -24.34 0.50 10.07
CA ASN A 490 -25.34 -0.41 9.56
C ASN A 490 -25.07 -1.86 9.99
N THR A 491 -25.54 -2.20 11.19
CA THR A 491 -25.41 -3.54 11.79
C THR A 491 -26.63 -4.44 11.53
N GLY A 492 -27.61 -3.97 10.75
CA GLY A 492 -28.86 -4.68 10.43
C GLY A 492 -29.91 -4.70 11.56
N HIS A 493 -29.60 -4.16 12.73
CA HIS A 493 -30.52 -4.12 13.86
C HIS A 493 -30.18 -3.02 14.90
N LEU A 494 -31.16 -2.61 15.70
CA LEU A 494 -30.99 -1.69 16.83
C LEU A 494 -32.03 -1.96 17.92
N ILE A 495 -31.64 -1.85 19.20
CA ILE A 495 -32.58 -1.92 20.32
C ILE A 495 -33.16 -0.53 20.57
N TRP A 496 -34.48 -0.40 20.40
CA TRP A 496 -35.26 0.79 20.66
C TRP A 496 -36.03 0.66 21.98
N ARG A 497 -35.80 1.60 22.90
CA ARG A 497 -36.60 1.75 24.12
C ARG A 497 -37.87 2.55 23.78
N VAL A 498 -39.03 1.94 23.90
CA VAL A 498 -40.32 2.56 23.56
C VAL A 498 -40.56 3.77 24.47
N PRO A 499 -40.73 4.98 23.92
CA PRO A 499 -40.88 6.22 24.67
C PRO A 499 -42.27 6.34 25.30
N ASP A 500 -42.42 7.20 26.30
CA ASP A 500 -43.72 7.56 26.89
C ASP A 500 -44.50 8.51 25.97
N ALA A 501 -44.89 7.98 24.81
CA ALA A 501 -45.62 8.69 23.78
C ALA A 501 -46.71 7.77 23.18
N PRO A 502 -47.82 7.53 23.89
CA PRO A 502 -48.88 6.65 23.41
C PRO A 502 -49.44 7.10 22.07
N SER A 503 -49.57 6.17 21.13
CA SER A 503 -50.10 6.43 19.79
C SER A 503 -50.79 5.20 19.22
N ARG A 504 -51.77 5.40 18.34
CA ARG A 504 -52.46 4.33 17.61
C ARG A 504 -51.93 4.14 16.18
N GLU A 505 -51.07 5.04 15.73
CA GLU A 505 -50.64 5.15 14.33
C GLU A 505 -49.13 5.46 14.26
N ALA A 506 -48.35 4.90 15.18
CA ALA A 506 -46.92 5.12 15.25
C ALA A 506 -46.18 4.44 14.08
N LEU A 507 -45.07 5.04 13.66
CA LEU A 507 -44.23 4.57 12.56
C LEU A 507 -42.76 4.53 12.98
N LEU A 508 -41.99 3.64 12.38
CA LEU A 508 -40.53 3.63 12.42
C LEU A 508 -39.95 3.86 11.03
N ARG A 509 -38.85 4.60 10.96
CA ARG A 509 -38.07 4.84 9.75
C ARG A 509 -36.62 4.47 9.99
N VAL A 510 -36.03 3.78 9.02
CA VAL A 510 -34.59 3.64 8.84
C VAL A 510 -34.21 4.35 7.54
N ALA A 511 -33.19 5.20 7.55
CA ALA A 511 -32.74 5.95 6.38
C ALA A 511 -31.22 5.97 6.32
N SER A 512 -30.64 6.01 5.12
CA SER A 512 -29.22 6.30 4.96
C SER A 512 -28.92 7.71 5.48
N ALA A 513 -27.88 7.84 6.29
CA ALA A 513 -27.41 9.14 6.78
C ALA A 513 -26.72 9.97 5.68
N GLU A 514 -26.34 9.33 4.57
CA GLU A 514 -25.69 9.96 3.40
C GLU A 514 -26.70 10.31 2.29
N ASP A 515 -27.83 9.57 2.20
CA ASP A 515 -28.90 9.78 1.22
C ASP A 515 -30.26 9.40 1.81
N GLU A 516 -30.98 10.39 2.32
CA GLU A 516 -32.28 10.20 2.97
C GLU A 516 -33.39 9.64 2.06
N THR A 517 -33.19 9.65 0.73
CA THR A 517 -34.14 9.05 -0.23
C THR A 517 -34.09 7.51 -0.17
N VAL A 518 -32.97 6.94 0.28
CA VAL A 518 -32.83 5.52 0.59
C VAL A 518 -33.34 5.29 2.00
N SER A 519 -34.63 4.94 2.12
CA SER A 519 -35.26 4.69 3.41
C SER A 519 -36.27 3.54 3.38
N GLY A 520 -36.49 2.94 4.54
CA GLY A 520 -37.54 1.97 4.81
C GLY A 520 -38.42 2.49 5.95
N ILE A 521 -39.75 2.38 5.79
CA ILE A 521 -40.74 2.80 6.79
C ILE A 521 -41.61 1.59 7.15
N SER A 522 -41.87 1.40 8.44
CA SER A 522 -42.77 0.35 8.94
C SER A 522 -44.22 0.61 8.52
N ALA A 523 -45.08 -0.40 8.56
CA ALA A 523 -46.52 -0.12 8.64
C ALA A 523 -46.87 0.47 10.03
N PRO A 524 -48.06 1.10 10.18
CA PRO A 524 -48.48 1.66 11.46
C PRO A 524 -48.58 0.60 12.57
N PHE A 525 -48.12 0.93 13.78
CA PHE A 525 -48.24 0.12 14.99
C PHE A 525 -48.75 0.97 16.18
N ARG A 526 -49.04 0.33 17.33
CA ARG A 526 -49.58 1.01 18.51
C ARG A 526 -48.56 1.07 19.64
N ILE A 527 -48.43 2.24 20.25
CA ILE A 527 -47.75 2.45 21.53
C ILE A 527 -48.83 2.59 22.61
N LEU A 528 -48.94 1.57 23.45
CA LEU A 528 -49.87 1.49 24.56
C LEU A 528 -49.25 2.13 25.81
N PRO A 529 -50.04 2.85 26.62
CA PRO A 529 -49.59 3.33 27.92
C PRO A 529 -49.01 2.18 28.75
N GLY A 530 -47.93 2.46 29.48
CA GLY A 530 -47.44 1.56 30.52
C GLY A 530 -48.53 1.27 31.55
N ALA A 531 -48.49 0.11 32.20
CA ALA A 531 -49.35 -0.14 33.34
C ALA A 531 -49.18 1.03 34.33
N PRO A 532 -50.28 1.64 34.86
CA PRO A 532 -50.13 2.67 35.87
C PRO A 532 -49.29 2.08 36.99
N GLN A 533 -48.14 2.70 37.28
CA GLN A 533 -47.45 2.37 38.52
C GLN A 533 -48.47 2.57 39.64
N PRO A 534 -48.60 1.64 40.61
CA PRO A 534 -49.48 1.83 41.74
C PRO A 534 -49.15 3.19 42.34
N GLY A 535 -50.11 4.12 42.23
CA GLY A 535 -49.96 5.44 42.80
C GLY A 535 -49.59 5.25 44.26
N ILE A 536 -48.56 5.97 44.71
CA ILE A 536 -48.32 6.13 46.14
C ILE A 536 -49.60 6.77 46.68
N VAL A 537 -50.44 5.94 47.31
CA VAL A 537 -51.51 6.41 48.16
C VAL A 537 -50.80 7.09 49.31
N GLU A 538 -50.76 8.42 49.30
CA GLU A 538 -50.47 9.17 50.51
C GLU A 538 -51.56 8.83 51.53
N THR A 539 -51.26 7.87 52.39
CA THR A 539 -52.03 7.65 53.61
C THR A 539 -51.87 8.90 54.47
N PRO A 540 -52.97 9.57 54.88
CA PRO A 540 -52.85 10.71 55.77
C PRO A 540 -52.31 10.25 57.12
N PRO A 541 -51.37 10.99 57.76
CA PRO A 541 -50.91 10.63 59.08
C PRO A 541 -52.03 10.89 60.11
N GLU A 542 -52.48 9.83 60.77
CA GLU A 542 -53.26 9.91 61.99
C GLU A 542 -52.42 10.54 63.11
N GLY A 543 -52.85 11.72 63.56
CA GLY A 543 -52.88 12.10 64.97
C GLY A 543 -51.55 12.22 65.71
N ALA A 544 -51.03 13.45 65.80
CA ALA A 544 -50.43 13.94 67.04
C ALA A 544 -50.94 15.36 67.33
N ARG A 545 -51.55 15.50 68.51
CA ARG A 545 -52.12 16.71 69.09
C ARG A 545 -51.07 17.80 69.32
N GLY A 546 -51.49 19.06 69.26
CA GLY A 546 -50.97 20.10 70.16
C GLY A 546 -50.67 21.45 69.51
N ASP A 547 -51.65 22.37 69.63
CA ASP A 547 -51.55 23.81 69.91
C ASP A 547 -50.67 24.77 69.07
N GLY A 548 -51.34 25.80 68.53
CA GLY A 548 -50.87 27.19 68.70
C GLY A 548 -50.72 28.08 67.44
N GLN A 549 -51.62 29.08 67.33
CA GLN A 549 -51.50 30.41 66.67
C GLN A 549 -51.34 30.47 65.12
N VAL A 550 -52.26 31.00 64.30
CA VAL A 550 -52.93 32.32 64.19
C VAL A 550 -52.12 33.39 63.42
N ASN A 551 -52.69 33.83 62.28
CA ASN A 551 -52.45 35.01 61.41
C ASN A 551 -51.17 35.01 60.53
N GLY A 552 -51.14 35.48 59.27
CA GLY A 552 -52.11 36.14 58.39
C GLY A 552 -51.39 36.63 57.11
N GLU A 553 -52.18 36.98 56.08
CA GLU A 553 -51.92 37.96 54.98
C GLU A 553 -50.67 37.80 54.07
N SER A 554 -50.80 37.57 52.75
CA SER A 554 -51.27 38.44 51.64
C SER A 554 -50.12 39.10 50.84
N GLY A 555 -50.26 39.12 49.51
CA GLY A 555 -49.47 39.92 48.55
C GLY A 555 -48.22 39.21 48.01
N GLY A 556 -47.88 39.21 46.73
CA GLY A 556 -48.37 40.00 45.59
C GLY A 556 -47.19 40.27 44.64
N CYS A 557 -47.37 39.84 43.39
CA CYS A 557 -46.82 40.33 42.11
C CYS A 557 -45.38 40.87 41.94
N GLY A 558 -44.78 40.41 40.82
CA GLY A 558 -43.90 41.17 39.94
C GLY A 558 -42.43 41.11 40.33
N GLY A 559 -41.48 40.68 39.50
CA GLY A 559 -41.42 40.72 38.04
C GLY A 559 -40.17 41.50 37.65
N CYS A 560 -39.34 40.87 36.81
CA CYS A 560 -38.24 41.42 36.00
C CYS A 560 -36.82 41.46 36.59
N ALA A 561 -36.05 40.50 36.05
CA ALA A 561 -34.84 40.69 35.23
C ALA A 561 -33.48 40.92 35.90
N GLY A 562 -32.50 40.15 35.42
CA GLY A 562 -31.12 40.61 35.30
C GLY A 562 -30.06 39.66 35.83
N THR A 563 -29.55 38.81 34.93
CA THR A 563 -28.12 38.48 34.74
C THR A 563 -27.27 38.09 35.96
N GLY A 564 -26.67 36.90 35.91
CA GLY A 564 -25.56 36.55 36.80
C GLY A 564 -24.95 35.20 36.49
N THR A 565 -23.85 35.23 35.72
CA THR A 565 -22.84 34.18 35.60
C THR A 565 -22.37 33.67 36.96
N GLY A 566 -22.13 32.36 37.09
CA GLY A 566 -21.50 31.77 38.27
C GLY A 566 -20.92 30.38 37.99
N GLN A 567 -19.61 30.34 37.74
CA GLN A 567 -18.78 29.14 37.87
C GLN A 567 -18.93 28.52 39.26
N LEU A 568 -18.84 27.19 39.35
CA LEU A 568 -18.47 26.54 40.61
C LEU A 568 -17.32 25.55 40.40
N PHE A 569 -16.24 25.81 41.14
CA PHE A 569 -15.07 24.97 41.33
C PHE A 569 -15.34 23.89 42.39
N LEU A 570 -14.72 22.72 42.16
CA LEU A 570 -14.14 21.75 43.10
C LEU A 570 -14.86 21.34 44.41
N ALA A 571 -15.02 20.03 44.60
CA ALA A 571 -14.47 19.34 45.79
C ALA A 571 -14.22 17.85 45.52
N VAL A 572 -13.01 17.41 45.88
CA VAL A 572 -12.44 16.07 45.85
C VAL A 572 -12.53 15.43 47.23
N ALA A 573 -12.78 14.12 47.29
CA ALA A 573 -12.16 13.12 48.19
C ALA A 573 -12.85 11.76 47.92
N GLY A 574 -12.22 10.60 47.77
CA GLY A 574 -10.85 10.15 48.01
C GLY A 574 -10.94 8.69 48.49
N GLY A 575 -10.12 7.77 47.96
CA GLY A 575 -10.04 6.39 48.47
C GLY A 575 -9.25 5.41 47.60
N LEU A 576 -7.95 5.27 47.89
CA LEU A 576 -6.99 4.31 47.32
C LEU A 576 -7.31 2.83 47.65
N ILE A 577 -6.76 1.88 46.88
CA ILE A 577 -5.69 0.92 47.29
C ILE A 577 -5.24 0.07 46.09
N ALA A 578 -3.97 -0.34 46.15
CA ALA A 578 -3.08 -0.75 45.08
C ALA A 578 -2.92 -2.27 44.84
N LEU A 579 -2.34 -2.59 43.67
CA LEU A 579 -1.35 -3.65 43.35
C LEU A 579 -1.66 -5.13 43.68
N SER A 580 -1.60 -6.00 42.67
CA SER A 580 -0.44 -6.91 42.52
C SER A 580 -0.48 -7.74 41.22
N ARG A 581 0.72 -8.02 40.69
CA ARG A 581 1.01 -8.96 39.61
C ARG A 581 0.86 -10.41 40.09
N SER A 582 0.46 -11.34 39.22
CA SER A 582 1.09 -12.67 39.23
C SER A 582 1.13 -13.32 37.84
N ARG A 583 2.34 -13.74 37.45
CA ARG A 583 2.60 -14.77 36.44
C ARG A 583 2.45 -16.13 37.13
N ALA A 584 1.85 -17.11 36.46
CA ALA A 584 2.11 -18.53 36.76
C ALA A 584 2.20 -19.35 35.46
N ARG A 585 3.35 -19.99 35.28
CA ARG A 585 3.65 -21.09 34.34
C ARG A 585 3.51 -22.43 35.07
N ARG A 586 3.39 -23.51 34.27
CA ARG A 586 3.52 -24.98 34.54
C ARG A 586 2.20 -25.67 34.95
N ARG A 587 1.88 -26.88 34.49
CA ARG A 587 2.72 -28.02 34.03
C ARG A 587 1.89 -29.09 33.28
N GLN A 588 2.58 -29.89 32.47
CA GLN A 588 2.17 -31.15 31.82
C GLN A 588 1.52 -32.21 32.74
N ARG A 589 0.63 -33.05 32.18
CA ARG A 589 0.70 -34.54 32.10
C ARG A 589 -0.40 -35.04 31.15
N LYS A 590 -0.03 -35.80 30.10
CA LYS A 590 -0.20 -37.26 29.93
C LYS A 590 -1.66 -37.72 30.04
N GLU A 591 -2.24 -38.03 28.88
CA GLU A 591 -2.69 -39.38 28.49
C GLU A 591 -2.37 -39.58 27.00
#